data_AF-A0A1G9BSY0-F1
#
_entry.id   AF-A0A1G9BSY0-F1
#
_cell.length_a   1.000
_cell.length_b   1.000
_cell.length_c   1.000
_cell.angle_alpha   90.00
_cell.angle_beta   90.00
_cell.angle_gamma   90.00
#
_symmetry.space_group_name_H-M   'P 1'
#
loop_
_entity.id
_entity.type
_entity.pdbx_description
1 polymer ?
#
loop_
_entity_poly.entity_id
_entity_poly.type
_entity_poly.pdbx_seq_one_letter_code
_entity_poly.pdbx_strand_id
1 'polypeptide(L)'
;MEFIEIETVDFIQLWMHPKDCEQNILYGAQFSEGYEVIDYTYEFAAYKFNDFEEMKEKMEEKYNVTDFSTKADKLEGAGQISLFDYV
;
A
#
# COMPACT_ATOMS: atom_id res chain seq x y z
N MET A 1 9.51 -9.85 2.30
CA MET A 1 8.52 -8.92 1.74
C MET A 1 8.54 -7.69 2.62
N GLU A 2 8.55 -6.50 2.03
CA GLU A 2 8.60 -5.23 2.77
C GLU A 2 7.18 -4.66 2.89
N PHE A 3 6.89 -3.96 3.98
CA PHE A 3 5.66 -3.18 4.12
C PHE A 3 5.97 -1.69 4.17
N ILE A 4 5.30 -0.94 3.31
CA ILE A 4 5.42 0.51 3.20
C ILE A 4 4.06 1.14 3.48
N GLU A 5 4.04 2.00 4.49
CA GLU A 5 2.91 2.88 4.71
C GLU A 5 2.99 4.11 3.79
N ILE A 6 1.91 4.36 3.07
CA ILE A 6 1.73 5.48 2.13
C ILE A 6 0.49 6.29 2.49
N GLU A 7 0.42 7.50 1.94
CA GLU A 7 -0.78 8.32 2.11
C GLU A 7 -1.97 7.75 1.34
N THR A 8 -3.17 8.06 1.81
CA THR A 8 -4.43 7.63 1.19
C THR A 8 -4.51 8.01 -0.30
N VAL A 9 -3.92 9.15 -0.68
CA VAL A 9 -3.91 9.65 -2.07
C VAL A 9 -3.03 8.79 -2.99
N ASP A 10 -1.88 8.34 -2.49
CA ASP A 10 -0.96 7.47 -3.23
C ASP A 10 -1.51 6.06 -3.30
N PHE A 11 -2.18 5.62 -2.24
CA PHE A 11 -2.88 4.34 -2.21
C PHE A 11 -3.97 4.26 -3.27
N ILE A 12 -4.79 5.31 -3.42
CA ILE A 12 -5.82 5.37 -4.48
C ILE A 12 -5.16 5.35 -5.87
N GLN A 13 -4.02 6.00 -6.05
CA GLN A 13 -3.29 5.97 -7.32
C GLN A 13 -2.75 4.58 -7.64
N LEU A 14 -2.12 3.90 -6.69
CA LEU A 14 -1.67 2.51 -6.83
C LEU A 14 -2.84 1.54 -7.01
N TRP A 15 -3.98 1.81 -6.38
CA TRP A 15 -5.22 1.05 -6.60
C TRP A 15 -5.71 1.16 -8.04
N MET A 16 -5.65 2.36 -8.62
CA MET A 16 -6.00 2.61 -10.02
C MET A 16 -4.92 2.08 -10.99
N HIS A 17 -3.68 1.98 -10.54
CA HIS A 17 -2.51 1.55 -11.30
C HIS A 17 -1.72 0.44 -10.58
N PRO A 18 -2.32 -0.74 -10.37
CA PRO A 18 -1.74 -1.87 -9.64
C PRO A 18 -0.39 -2.35 -10.20
N LYS A 19 -0.18 -2.11 -11.49
CA LYS A 19 1.02 -2.49 -12.25
C LYS A 19 2.25 -1.69 -11.81
N ASP A 20 2.02 -0.56 -11.13
CA ASP A 20 3.06 0.30 -10.58
C ASP A 20 3.44 -0.13 -9.15
N CYS A 21 2.70 -1.07 -8.54
CA CYS A 21 3.12 -1.72 -7.30
C CYS A 21 4.36 -2.60 -7.55
N GLU A 22 5.25 -2.68 -6.57
CA GLU A 22 6.42 -3.55 -6.64
C GLU A 22 6.11 -4.98 -6.14
N GLN A 23 6.59 -6.01 -6.84
CA GLN A 23 6.34 -7.44 -6.56
C GLN A 23 6.71 -7.93 -5.15
N ASN A 24 7.49 -7.17 -4.41
CA ASN A 24 8.01 -7.54 -3.09
C ASN A 24 7.66 -6.54 -1.99
N ILE A 25 6.77 -5.59 -2.29
CA ILE A 25 6.36 -4.52 -1.39
C ILE A 25 4.84 -4.56 -1.22
N LEU A 26 4.41 -4.48 0.04
CA LEU A 26 3.02 -4.30 0.43
C LEU A 26 2.79 -2.83 0.76
N TYR A 27 1.82 -2.21 0.11
CA TYR A 27 1.49 -0.80 0.34
C TYR A 27 0.28 -0.72 1.25
N GLY A 28 0.42 -0.09 2.41
CA GLY A 28 -0.68 0.13 3.34
C GLY A 28 -1.04 1.60 3.45
N ALA A 29 -2.32 1.91 3.65
CA ALA A 29 -2.78 3.26 3.99
C ALA A 29 -3.83 3.23 5.08
N GLN A 30 -3.76 4.23 5.96
CA GLN A 30 -4.80 4.47 6.95
C GLN A 30 -5.96 5.26 6.33
N PHE A 31 -7.16 4.73 6.48
CA PHE A 31 -8.41 5.40 6.18
C PHE A 31 -9.16 5.70 7.47
N SER A 32 -10.15 6.60 7.41
CA SER A 32 -10.99 6.91 8.58
C SER A 32 -11.78 5.70 9.10
N GLU A 33 -11.96 4.68 8.26
CA GLU A 33 -12.73 3.46 8.56
C GLU A 33 -11.86 2.22 8.83
N GLY A 34 -10.54 2.35 8.85
CA GLY A 34 -9.62 1.23 9.06
C GLY A 34 -8.30 1.35 8.31
N TYR A 35 -7.59 0.23 8.18
CA TYR A 35 -6.36 0.11 7.37
C TYR A 35 -6.63 -0.67 6.11
N GLU A 36 -6.09 -0.22 4.99
CA GLU A 36 -6.16 -0.96 3.73
C GLU A 36 -4.74 -1.28 3.22
N VAL A 37 -4.55 -2.49 2.68
CA VAL A 37 -3.25 -2.94 2.14
C VAL A 37 -3.42 -3.52 0.74
N ILE A 38 -2.53 -3.13 -0.17
CA ILE A 38 -2.41 -3.61 -1.54
C ILE A 38 -1.17 -4.49 -1.68
N ASP A 39 -1.35 -5.63 -2.32
CA ASP A 39 -0.29 -6.54 -2.76
C ASP A 39 -0.27 -6.63 -4.29
N TYR A 40 0.94 -6.72 -4.86
CA TYR A 40 1.13 -6.93 -6.30
C TYR A 40 0.86 -8.38 -6.74
N THR A 41 1.20 -9.38 -5.91
CA THR A 41 1.23 -10.79 -6.33
C THR A 41 -0.16 -11.43 -6.43
N TYR A 42 -1.10 -11.01 -5.59
CA TYR A 42 -2.50 -11.42 -5.62
C TYR A 42 -3.33 -10.31 -6.26
N GLU A 43 -3.46 -10.31 -7.59
CA GLU A 43 -4.31 -9.42 -8.41
C GLU A 43 -5.38 -8.62 -7.62
N PHE A 44 -4.99 -7.51 -6.97
CA PHE A 44 -5.82 -6.50 -6.29
C PHE A 44 -6.49 -6.81 -4.94
N ALA A 45 -5.93 -7.65 -4.08
CA ALA A 45 -6.53 -7.82 -2.75
C ALA A 45 -6.32 -6.56 -1.86
N ALA A 46 -7.29 -5.62 -1.83
CA ALA A 46 -7.44 -4.67 -0.72
C ALA A 46 -7.87 -5.45 0.52
N TYR A 47 -6.92 -5.69 1.40
CA TYR A 47 -7.26 -6.17 2.73
C TYR A 47 -7.68 -4.96 3.56
N LYS A 48 -8.97 -4.88 3.91
CA LYS A 48 -9.45 -3.93 4.90
C LYS A 48 -9.34 -4.56 6.28
N PHE A 49 -8.62 -3.89 7.15
CA PHE A 49 -8.43 -4.21 8.56
C PHE A 49 -9.09 -3.13 9.40
N ASN A 50 -9.55 -3.50 10.59
CA ASN A 50 -10.13 -2.54 11.52
C ASN A 50 -9.05 -1.61 12.08
N ASP A 51 -7.87 -2.17 12.36
CA ASP A 51 -6.79 -1.50 13.08
C ASP A 51 -5.40 -1.93 12.56
N PHE A 52 -4.38 -1.11 12.83
CA PHE A 52 -3.01 -1.38 12.44
C PHE A 52 -2.48 -2.72 13.01
N GLU A 53 -2.86 -3.07 14.24
CA GLU A 53 -2.44 -4.32 14.87
C GLU A 53 -2.98 -5.56 14.14
N GLU A 54 -4.24 -5.52 13.71
CA GLU A 54 -4.87 -6.61 12.94
C GLU A 54 -4.22 -6.78 11.57
N MET A 55 -3.94 -5.65 10.91
CA MET A 55 -3.19 -5.63 9.66
C MET A 55 -1.81 -6.25 9.84
N LYS A 56 -1.07 -5.80 10.86
CA LYS A 56 0.29 -6.25 11.14
C LYS A 56 0.34 -7.75 11.38
N GLU A 57 -0.49 -8.27 12.26
CA GLU A 57 -0.55 -9.71 12.57
C GLU A 57 -0.82 -10.54 11.30
N LYS A 58 -1.74 -10.09 10.45
CA LYS A 58 -2.07 -10.77 9.19
C LYS A 58 -0.96 -10.69 8.15
N MET A 59 -0.25 -9.57 8.07
CA MET A 59 0.89 -9.39 7.17
C MET A 59 2.11 -10.20 7.65
N GLU A 60 2.35 -10.27 8.96
CA GLU A 60 3.37 -11.16 9.56
C GLU A 60 3.04 -12.63 9.28
N GLU A 61 1.81 -13.07 9.53
CA GLU A 61 1.39 -14.47 9.36
C GLU A 61 1.40 -14.91 7.88
N LYS A 62 0.89 -14.07 6.97
CA LYS A 62 0.68 -14.44 5.56
C LYS A 62 1.90 -14.21 4.68
N TYR A 63 2.61 -13.11 4.90
CA TYR A 63 3.68 -12.65 4.02
C TYR A 63 5.06 -12.65 4.71
N ASN A 64 5.11 -13.05 5.99
CA ASN A 64 6.34 -13.06 6.80
C ASN A 64 7.05 -11.70 6.77
N VAL A 65 6.24 -10.63 6.80
CA VAL A 65 6.73 -9.25 6.87
C VAL A 65 7.36 -9.07 8.23
N THR A 66 8.66 -8.84 8.27
CA THR A 66 9.39 -8.61 9.52
C THR A 66 9.77 -7.16 9.71
N ASP A 67 9.58 -6.34 8.66
CA ASP A 67 9.91 -4.92 8.63
C ASP A 67 8.67 -4.13 8.18
N PHE A 68 8.12 -3.36 9.13
CA PHE A 68 7.01 -2.43 8.90
C PHE A 68 7.59 -1.02 8.90
N SER A 69 8.12 -0.61 7.75
CA SER A 69 8.71 0.70 7.58
C SER A 69 7.60 1.76 7.50
N THR A 70 7.42 2.52 8.57
CA THR A 70 6.25 3.41 8.80
C THR A 70 6.28 4.73 8.02
N LYS A 71 7.21 4.92 7.08
CA LYS A 71 7.24 6.14 6.25
C LYS A 71 7.96 5.87 4.94
N ALA A 72 7.22 5.63 3.86
CA ALA A 72 7.72 6.12 2.57
C ALA A 72 7.56 7.64 2.58
N ASP A 73 8.56 8.35 3.09
CA ASP A 73 8.69 9.81 2.90
C ASP A 73 8.78 10.16 1.39
N LYS A 74 8.98 9.15 0.54
CA LYS A 74 9.30 9.29 -0.87
C LYS A 74 8.85 8.07 -1.69
N LEU A 75 7.64 8.11 -2.24
CA LEU A 75 7.42 7.59 -3.59
C LEU A 75 8.14 8.52 -4.60
N GLU A 76 9.44 8.80 -4.42
CA GLU A 76 10.23 9.60 -5.38
C GLU A 76 10.54 8.84 -6.68
N GLY A 77 10.09 7.59 -6.79
CA GLY A 77 10.32 6.71 -7.94
C GLY A 77 9.06 6.32 -8.73
N ALA A 78 7.85 6.49 -8.18
CA ALA A 78 6.61 6.32 -8.95
C ALA A 78 6.42 7.59 -9.79
N GLY A 79 7.19 7.65 -10.87
CA GLY A 79 7.46 8.87 -11.61
C GLY A 79 6.21 9.62 -12.02
N GLN A 80 6.25 10.94 -11.84
CA GLN A 80 5.43 11.89 -12.60
C GLN A 80 4.02 11.36 -12.94
N ILE A 81 3.21 11.03 -11.94
CA ILE A 81 1.77 10.99 -12.17
C ILE A 81 1.35 12.46 -12.24
N SER A 82 1.57 13.03 -13.42
CA SER A 82 1.09 14.35 -13.81
C SER A 82 -0.41 14.39 -13.55
N LEU A 83 -0.81 15.10 -12.50
CA LEU A 83 -2.18 15.53 -12.19
C LEU A 83 -2.76 16.50 -13.25
N PHE A 84 -2.25 16.47 -14.48
CA PHE A 84 -2.69 17.31 -15.59
C PHE A 84 -3.05 16.42 -16.77
N ASP A 85 -4.29 15.91 -16.79
CA ASP A 85 -5.23 16.16 -17.89
C ASP A 85 -6.58 15.50 -17.56
N TYR A 86 -7.51 16.27 -16.99
CA TYR A 86 -8.94 16.03 -17.15
C TYR A 86 -9.62 17.41 -17.15
N VAL A 87 -9.57 18.04 -18.33
CA VAL A 87 -10.47 19.15 -18.74
C VAL A 87 -11.80 18.57 -19.17
#